data_AF-A0AA46TJK6-F1
#
_entry.id   AF-A0AA46TJK6-F1
#
_cell.length_a   1.000
_cell.length_b   1.000
_cell.length_c   1.000
_cell.angle_alpha   90.00
_cell.angle_beta   90.00
_cell.angle_gamma   90.00
#
_symmetry.space_group_name_H-M   'P 1'
#
loop_
_entity.id
_entity.type
_entity.pdbx_description
1 polymer ?
#
loop_
_entity_poly.entity_id
_entity_poly.type
_entity_poly.pdbx_seq_one_letter_code
_entity_poly.pdbx_strand_id
1 'polypeptide(L)'
;MKRIRVGMAAAAMLALSACGSMHPGAAVVVGDVSVSADKVDDLADNLCEAISASGQTGVGGKDARQQAANLMLTLTAAREAADELGVEVEPSQYAVTSDDTASLESQFPDADTDELSKIIAISKESSALVTAIGQDQAGSDASAKQAQQAGQAYLQDFIADADVSIDPRYGLDDTGQPKDDTDSLSVRVTDPAEDLPSTQQCS
;
A
#
# COMPACT_ATOMS: atom_id res chain seq x y z
N MET A 1 5.26 -71.70 3.20
CA MET A 1 5.19 -70.45 3.99
C MET A 1 6.15 -69.43 3.40
N LYS A 2 5.67 -68.35 2.78
CA LYS A 2 6.48 -67.15 2.51
C LYS A 2 5.54 -65.95 2.37
N ARG A 3 5.62 -65.03 3.32
CA ARG A 3 4.81 -63.80 3.41
C ARG A 3 5.55 -62.70 2.65
N ILE A 4 4.92 -62.10 1.64
CA ILE A 4 5.43 -60.92 0.95
C ILE A 4 4.85 -59.69 1.66
N ARG A 5 5.71 -58.86 2.26
CA ARG A 5 5.37 -57.55 2.80
C ARG A 5 5.58 -56.52 1.69
N VAL A 6 4.50 -55.96 1.16
CA VAL A 6 4.56 -54.78 0.28
C VAL A 6 4.46 -53.56 1.19
N GLY A 7 5.62 -52.94 1.45
CA GLY A 7 5.76 -51.75 2.27
C GLY A 7 5.59 -50.49 1.42
N MET A 8 4.42 -49.87 1.57
CA MET A 8 4.17 -48.42 1.70
C MET A 8 5.41 -47.51 1.52
N ALA A 9 5.58 -46.99 0.30
CA ALA A 9 6.60 -46.00 -0.04
C ALA A 9 5.97 -44.92 -0.94
N ALA A 10 5.14 -44.04 -0.37
CA ALA A 10 4.51 -42.95 -1.12
C ALA A 10 4.04 -41.78 -0.20
N ALA A 11 4.87 -41.35 0.76
CA ALA A 11 4.48 -40.29 1.71
C ALA A 11 5.57 -39.24 2.00
N ALA A 12 6.62 -39.12 1.16
CA ALA A 12 7.75 -38.22 1.42
C ALA A 12 7.87 -37.00 0.49
N MET A 13 6.95 -36.80 -0.47
CA MET A 13 7.06 -35.69 -1.45
C MET A 13 6.26 -34.42 -1.08
N LEU A 14 5.55 -34.39 0.05
CA LEU A 14 4.73 -33.23 0.47
C LEU A 14 5.41 -32.32 1.50
N ALA A 15 6.67 -32.59 1.89
CA ALA A 15 7.36 -31.83 2.94
C ALA A 15 8.27 -30.70 2.41
N LEU A 16 8.24 -30.39 1.10
CA LEU A 16 9.15 -29.41 0.49
C LEU A 16 8.52 -28.03 0.20
N SER A 17 7.27 -27.78 0.59
CA SER A 17 6.60 -26.48 0.43
C SER A 17 6.63 -25.59 1.68
N ALA A 18 7.49 -25.90 2.66
CA ALA A 18 7.54 -25.20 3.96
C ALA A 18 8.80 -24.35 4.16
N CYS A 19 9.55 -24.04 3.09
CA CYS A 19 10.44 -22.87 3.11
C CYS A 19 9.54 -21.66 2.84
N GLY A 20 9.24 -20.90 3.90
CA GLY A 20 8.40 -19.71 3.84
C GLY A 20 8.73 -18.86 2.64
N SER A 21 7.69 -18.34 2.01
CA SER A 21 7.69 -17.46 0.84
C SER A 21 8.61 -16.26 1.07
N MET A 22 9.92 -16.47 0.87
CA MET A 22 10.87 -15.38 0.79
C MET A 22 10.57 -14.66 -0.51
N HIS A 23 10.04 -13.44 -0.40
CA HIS A 23 9.84 -12.52 -1.51
C HIS A 23 10.98 -11.50 -1.51
N PRO A 24 12.21 -11.88 -1.94
CA PRO A 24 13.32 -10.95 -1.96
C PRO A 24 12.98 -9.76 -2.85
N GLY A 25 13.03 -8.56 -2.27
CA GLY A 25 12.72 -7.32 -2.97
C GLY A 25 11.24 -6.96 -3.03
N ALA A 26 10.35 -7.68 -2.34
CA ALA A 26 8.98 -7.21 -2.12
C ALA A 26 8.91 -6.25 -0.94
N ALA A 27 8.25 -5.12 -1.12
CA ALA A 27 7.92 -4.17 -0.08
C ALA A 27 6.61 -4.51 0.62
N VAL A 28 5.62 -4.93 -0.16
CA VAL A 28 4.27 -5.26 0.31
C VAL A 28 3.81 -6.51 -0.42
N VAL A 29 3.20 -7.43 0.30
CA VAL A 29 2.59 -8.65 -0.20
C VAL A 29 1.17 -8.72 0.35
N VAL A 30 0.20 -9.04 -0.50
CA VAL A 30 -1.20 -9.30 -0.13
C VAL A 30 -1.61 -10.58 -0.85
N GLY A 31 -1.75 -11.68 -0.10
CA GLY A 31 -2.01 -12.99 -0.71
C GLY A 31 -0.88 -13.41 -1.64
N ASP A 32 -1.21 -13.66 -2.91
CA ASP A 32 -0.23 -14.06 -3.95
C ASP A 32 0.39 -12.86 -4.70
N VAL A 33 -0.09 -11.63 -4.46
CA VAL A 33 0.39 -10.43 -5.15
C VAL A 33 1.43 -9.70 -4.33
N SER A 34 2.52 -9.31 -5.01
CA SER A 34 3.62 -8.57 -4.39
C SER A 34 3.94 -7.27 -5.14
N VAL A 35 4.25 -6.24 -4.36
CA VAL A 35 4.77 -4.94 -4.81
C VAL A 35 6.25 -4.90 -4.47
N SER A 36 7.09 -4.50 -5.44
CA SER A 36 8.54 -4.41 -5.21
C SER A 36 8.93 -3.19 -4.36
N ALA A 37 10.06 -3.33 -3.67
CA ALA A 37 10.82 -2.27 -3.03
C ALA A 37 10.97 -1.04 -3.92
N ASP A 38 11.41 -1.25 -5.16
CA ASP A 38 11.64 -0.16 -6.13
C ASP A 38 10.37 0.67 -6.38
N LYS A 39 9.20 0.04 -6.52
CA LYS A 39 7.94 0.77 -6.75
C LYS A 39 7.54 1.63 -5.56
N VAL A 40 7.76 1.13 -4.35
CA VAL A 40 7.47 1.90 -3.14
C VAL A 40 8.47 3.03 -2.97
N ASP A 41 9.74 2.80 -3.28
CA ASP A 41 10.79 3.80 -3.19
C ASP A 41 10.58 4.91 -4.24
N ASP A 42 10.23 4.57 -5.49
CA ASP A 42 9.85 5.52 -6.54
C ASP A 42 8.66 6.40 -6.09
N LEU A 43 7.61 5.78 -5.54
CA LEU A 43 6.45 6.51 -5.03
C LEU A 43 6.81 7.41 -3.83
N ALA A 44 7.72 6.96 -2.97
CA ALA A 44 8.19 7.73 -1.82
C ALA A 44 8.98 8.96 -2.25
N ASP A 45 9.82 8.83 -3.27
CA ASP A 45 10.58 9.95 -3.84
C ASP A 45 9.63 11.00 -4.44
N ASN A 46 8.60 10.56 -5.18
CA ASN A 46 7.56 11.45 -5.72
C ASN A 46 6.74 12.14 -4.61
N LEU A 47 6.40 11.43 -3.53
CA LEU A 47 5.74 12.01 -2.37
C LEU A 47 6.63 13.05 -1.69
N CYS A 48 7.92 12.77 -1.57
CA CYS A 48 8.89 13.71 -1.02
C CYS A 48 9.00 14.97 -1.86
N GLU A 49 9.01 14.85 -3.19
CA GLU A 49 8.98 16.01 -4.09
C GLU A 49 7.69 16.83 -3.90
N ALA A 50 6.53 16.16 -3.81
CA ALA A 50 5.24 16.81 -3.56
C ALA A 50 5.23 17.61 -2.25
N ILE A 51 5.74 17.00 -1.17
CA ILE A 51 5.83 17.61 0.16
C ILE A 51 6.74 18.83 0.11
N SER A 52 7.92 18.71 -0.49
CA SER A 52 8.88 19.80 -0.63
C SER A 52 8.33 20.95 -1.46
N ALA A 53 7.64 20.66 -2.57
CA ALA A 53 6.97 21.65 -3.40
C ALA A 53 5.81 22.36 -2.67
N SER A 54 5.14 21.68 -1.73
CA SER A 54 4.08 22.28 -0.91
C SER A 54 4.58 23.23 0.19
N GLY A 55 5.89 23.28 0.43
CA GLY A 55 6.49 24.06 1.52
C GLY A 55 6.25 23.48 2.91
N GLN A 56 5.74 22.24 3.00
CA GLN A 56 5.62 21.53 4.27
C GLN A 56 7.01 21.13 4.76
N THR A 57 7.32 21.52 5.99
CA THR A 57 8.58 21.18 6.67
C THR A 57 8.30 20.16 7.78
N GLY A 58 9.30 19.35 8.10
CA GLY A 58 9.21 18.37 9.20
C GLY A 58 8.62 17.00 8.86
N VAL A 59 8.25 16.75 7.59
CA VAL A 59 7.96 15.38 7.12
C VAL A 59 9.28 14.74 6.69
N GLY A 60 9.64 13.63 7.33
CA GLY A 60 10.87 12.92 7.02
C GLY A 60 10.73 12.01 5.81
N GLY A 61 11.83 11.70 5.13
CA GLY A 61 11.85 10.68 4.08
C GLY A 61 11.42 9.28 4.56
N LYS A 62 11.51 9.02 5.87
CA LYS A 62 10.91 7.83 6.51
C LYS A 62 9.38 7.86 6.37
N ASP A 63 8.75 8.99 6.68
CA ASP A 63 7.30 9.14 6.63
C ASP A 63 6.78 9.06 5.20
N ALA A 64 7.53 9.57 4.22
CA ALA A 64 7.20 9.43 2.80
C ALA A 64 7.24 7.96 2.36
N ARG A 65 8.29 7.21 2.73
CA ARG A 65 8.39 5.75 2.44
C ARG A 65 7.29 4.95 3.12
N GLN A 66 6.98 5.29 4.36
CA GLN A 66 5.90 4.66 5.11
C GLN A 66 4.53 4.91 4.46
N GLN A 67 4.26 6.16 4.05
CA GLN A 67 3.04 6.52 3.33
C GLN A 67 2.97 5.82 1.96
N ALA A 68 4.06 5.78 1.22
CA ALA A 68 4.13 5.07 -0.06
C ALA A 68 3.82 3.58 0.09
N ALA A 69 4.42 2.91 1.09
CA ALA A 69 4.15 1.51 1.38
C ALA A 69 2.67 1.28 1.72
N ASN A 70 2.08 2.14 2.56
CA ASN A 70 0.67 2.05 2.92
C ASN A 70 -0.28 2.31 1.74
N LEU A 71 0.04 3.26 0.85
CA LEU A 71 -0.73 3.50 -0.38
C LEU A 71 -0.70 2.28 -1.30
N MET A 72 0.48 1.67 -1.46
CA MET A 72 0.63 0.46 -2.28
C MET A 72 -0.06 -0.74 -1.67
N LEU A 73 -0.03 -0.90 -0.34
CA LEU A 73 -0.83 -1.88 0.38
C LEU A 73 -2.32 -1.68 0.10
N THR A 74 -2.82 -0.47 0.34
CA THR A 74 -4.25 -0.16 0.20
C THR A 74 -4.73 -0.40 -1.23
N LEU A 75 -3.97 0.04 -2.24
CA LEU A 75 -4.31 -0.18 -3.64
C LEU A 75 -4.27 -1.67 -4.00
N THR A 76 -3.25 -2.40 -3.55
CA THR A 76 -3.11 -3.84 -3.85
C THR A 76 -4.25 -4.63 -3.20
N ALA A 77 -4.52 -4.39 -1.91
CA ALA A 77 -5.62 -5.02 -1.21
C ALA A 77 -6.98 -4.66 -1.83
N ALA A 78 -7.18 -3.42 -2.26
CA ALA A 78 -8.42 -3.01 -2.92
C ALA A 78 -8.62 -3.70 -4.28
N ARG A 79 -7.55 -3.92 -5.05
CA ARG A 79 -7.62 -4.68 -6.30
C ARG A 79 -7.93 -6.16 -6.05
N GLU A 80 -7.22 -6.80 -5.13
CA GLU A 80 -7.47 -8.21 -4.77
C GLU A 80 -8.89 -8.42 -4.23
N ALA A 81 -9.36 -7.52 -3.36
CA ALA A 81 -10.73 -7.53 -2.86
C ALA A 81 -11.77 -7.35 -3.97
N ALA A 82 -11.53 -6.43 -4.90
CA ALA A 82 -12.42 -6.21 -6.04
C ALA A 82 -12.45 -7.43 -6.97
N ASP A 83 -11.29 -8.05 -7.23
CA ASP A 83 -11.17 -9.27 -8.02
C ASP A 83 -11.91 -10.46 -7.36
N GLU A 84 -11.82 -10.62 -6.04
CA GLU A 84 -12.58 -11.65 -5.29
C GLU A 84 -14.10 -11.45 -5.40
N LEU A 85 -14.55 -10.20 -5.37
CA LEU A 85 -15.97 -9.85 -5.50
C LEU A 85 -16.46 -9.81 -6.95
N GLY A 86 -15.57 -9.86 -7.93
CA GLY A 86 -15.91 -9.64 -9.34
C GLY A 86 -16.38 -8.20 -9.63
N VAL A 87 -15.86 -7.23 -8.88
CA VAL A 87 -16.10 -5.81 -9.06
C VAL A 87 -15.01 -5.23 -9.96
N GLU A 88 -15.40 -4.63 -11.08
CA GLU A 88 -14.48 -3.96 -11.99
C GLU A 88 -14.73 -2.46 -12.01
N VAL A 89 -13.65 -1.68 -12.08
CA VAL A 89 -13.69 -0.23 -12.27
C VAL A 89 -12.98 0.09 -13.59
N GLU A 90 -13.66 0.81 -14.46
CA GLU A 90 -13.10 1.18 -15.76
C GLU A 90 -11.98 2.22 -15.60
N PRO A 91 -10.86 2.13 -16.36
CA PRO A 91 -9.77 3.11 -16.31
C PRO A 91 -10.20 4.56 -16.47
N SER A 92 -11.27 4.82 -17.22
CA SER A 92 -11.82 6.17 -17.38
C SER A 92 -12.37 6.77 -16.08
N GLN A 93 -12.70 5.96 -15.07
CA GLN A 93 -13.25 6.42 -13.79
C GLN A 93 -12.17 6.95 -12.84
N TYR A 94 -10.91 6.56 -13.03
CA TYR A 94 -9.77 7.00 -12.23
C TYR A 94 -8.64 7.65 -13.05
N ALA A 95 -8.90 7.92 -14.33
CA ALA A 95 -7.96 8.63 -15.18
C ALA A 95 -7.65 10.04 -14.63
N VAL A 96 -6.38 10.44 -14.72
CA VAL A 96 -5.98 11.82 -14.48
C VAL A 96 -6.48 12.67 -15.65
N THR A 97 -7.22 13.73 -15.33
CA THR A 97 -7.81 14.64 -16.30
C THR A 97 -6.91 15.85 -16.55
N SER A 98 -7.22 16.61 -17.60
CA SER A 98 -6.58 17.90 -17.85
C SER A 98 -6.78 18.89 -16.70
N ASP A 99 -7.93 18.82 -16.02
CA ASP A 99 -8.25 19.72 -14.90
C ASP A 99 -7.41 19.37 -13.66
N ASP A 100 -7.16 18.07 -13.41
CA ASP A 100 -6.23 17.63 -12.37
C ASP A 100 -4.81 18.13 -12.67
N THR A 101 -4.36 17.98 -13.92
CA THR A 101 -3.02 18.39 -14.36
C THR A 101 -2.85 19.90 -14.23
N ALA A 102 -3.81 20.69 -14.71
CA ALA A 102 -3.79 22.15 -14.56
C ALA A 102 -3.84 22.60 -13.09
N SER A 103 -4.56 21.85 -12.23
CA SER A 103 -4.57 22.10 -10.79
C SER A 103 -3.22 21.80 -10.14
N LEU A 104 -2.54 20.73 -10.57
CA LEU A 104 -1.18 20.41 -10.12
C LEU A 104 -0.19 21.48 -10.53
N GLU A 105 -0.17 21.88 -11.80
CA GLU A 105 0.72 22.94 -12.32
C GLU A 105 0.54 24.27 -11.57
N SER A 106 -0.71 24.60 -11.21
CA SER A 106 -1.02 25.83 -10.47
C SER A 106 -0.58 25.77 -9.00
N GLN A 107 -0.71 24.61 -8.36
CA GLN A 107 -0.38 24.42 -6.94
C GLN A 107 1.10 24.15 -6.71
N PHE A 108 1.77 23.51 -7.67
CA PHE A 108 3.15 23.05 -7.58
C PHE A 108 3.92 23.45 -8.85
N PRO A 109 4.15 24.75 -9.08
CA PRO A 109 4.75 25.25 -10.32
C PRO A 109 6.18 24.77 -10.56
N ASP A 110 6.88 24.33 -9.50
CA ASP A 110 8.27 23.89 -9.53
C ASP A 110 8.42 22.35 -9.44
N ALA A 111 7.31 21.59 -9.38
CA ALA A 111 7.32 20.13 -9.27
C ALA A 111 7.13 19.44 -10.61
N ASP A 112 7.59 18.20 -10.72
CA ASP A 112 7.29 17.31 -11.85
C ASP A 112 5.81 16.87 -11.80
N THR A 113 4.99 17.47 -12.66
CA THR A 113 3.56 17.20 -12.70
C THR A 113 3.21 15.81 -13.22
N ASP A 114 4.09 15.19 -14.02
CA ASP A 114 3.91 13.81 -14.48
C ASP A 114 4.08 12.85 -13.29
N GLU A 115 5.06 13.07 -12.42
CA GLU A 115 5.27 12.26 -11.22
C GLU A 115 4.15 12.47 -10.18
N LEU A 116 3.72 13.72 -9.96
CA LEU A 116 2.56 14.01 -9.10
C LEU A 116 1.27 13.37 -9.63
N SER A 117 1.10 13.31 -10.95
CA SER A 117 -0.08 12.69 -11.56
C SER A 117 -0.19 11.20 -11.22
N LYS A 118 0.94 10.49 -11.06
CA LYS A 118 0.95 9.07 -10.66
C LYS A 118 0.40 8.86 -9.25
N ILE A 119 0.74 9.75 -8.32
CA ILE A 119 0.21 9.72 -6.94
C ILE A 119 -1.31 9.92 -6.98
N ILE A 120 -1.78 10.90 -7.78
CA ILE A 120 -3.22 11.14 -7.97
C ILE A 120 -3.90 9.92 -8.57
N ALA A 121 -3.31 9.29 -9.58
CA ALA A 121 -3.88 8.10 -10.23
C ALA A 121 -4.06 6.95 -9.22
N ILE A 122 -3.05 6.66 -8.40
CA ILE A 122 -3.10 5.65 -7.33
C ILE A 122 -4.24 5.95 -6.35
N SER A 123 -4.34 7.21 -5.90
CA SER A 123 -5.38 7.65 -4.96
C SER A 123 -6.79 7.54 -5.56
N LYS A 124 -6.95 7.97 -6.81
CA LYS A 124 -8.23 7.89 -7.54
C LYS A 124 -8.66 6.44 -7.76
N GLU A 125 -7.73 5.59 -8.19
CA GLU A 125 -8.02 4.18 -8.42
C GLU A 125 -8.42 3.48 -7.13
N SER A 126 -7.64 3.66 -6.06
CA SER A 126 -7.96 3.10 -4.75
C SER A 126 -9.34 3.58 -4.27
N SER A 127 -9.64 4.88 -4.39
CA SER A 127 -10.94 5.42 -3.98
C SER A 127 -12.09 4.87 -4.84
N ALA A 128 -11.88 4.69 -6.14
CA ALA A 128 -12.90 4.16 -7.04
C ALA A 128 -13.19 2.68 -6.75
N LEU A 129 -12.16 1.87 -6.51
CA LEU A 129 -12.29 0.46 -6.09
C LEU A 129 -13.02 0.36 -4.76
N VAL A 130 -12.61 1.13 -3.74
CA VAL A 130 -13.27 1.15 -2.43
C VAL A 130 -14.75 1.56 -2.56
N THR A 131 -15.06 2.54 -3.40
CA THR A 131 -16.46 2.93 -3.65
C THR A 131 -17.23 1.79 -4.31
N ALA A 132 -16.67 1.13 -5.31
CA ALA A 132 -17.32 0.07 -6.06
C ALA A 132 -17.57 -1.18 -5.19
N ILE A 133 -16.56 -1.60 -4.41
CA ILE A 133 -16.70 -2.62 -3.35
C ILE A 133 -17.83 -2.22 -2.40
N GLY A 134 -17.81 -0.96 -1.96
CA GLY A 134 -18.84 -0.43 -1.08
C GLY A 134 -20.26 -0.47 -1.64
N GLN A 135 -20.44 -0.23 -2.94
CA GLN A 135 -21.73 -0.33 -3.62
C GLN A 135 -22.23 -1.77 -3.70
N ASP A 136 -21.32 -2.72 -3.92
CA ASP A 136 -21.64 -4.14 -3.90
C ASP A 136 -22.08 -4.58 -2.49
N GLN A 137 -21.35 -4.19 -1.45
CA GLN A 137 -21.61 -4.57 -0.07
C GLN A 137 -22.85 -3.89 0.54
N ALA A 138 -23.06 -2.60 0.25
CA ALA A 138 -24.17 -1.82 0.81
C ALA A 138 -25.47 -1.89 -0.02
N GLY A 139 -25.39 -2.42 -1.24
CA GLY A 139 -26.48 -2.48 -2.21
C GLY A 139 -26.60 -1.22 -3.07
N SER A 140 -27.22 -1.37 -4.25
CA SER A 140 -27.24 -0.35 -5.32
C SER A 140 -27.94 0.97 -4.97
N ASP A 141 -28.80 0.98 -3.94
CA ASP A 141 -29.50 2.18 -3.46
C ASP A 141 -28.69 2.95 -2.39
N ALA A 142 -27.51 2.46 -2.01
CA ALA A 142 -26.66 3.13 -1.05
C ALA A 142 -26.20 4.50 -1.57
N SER A 143 -26.25 5.51 -0.70
CA SER A 143 -25.63 6.80 -1.02
C SER A 143 -24.11 6.64 -1.18
N ALA A 144 -23.47 7.55 -1.92
CA ALA A 144 -22.02 7.53 -2.13
C ALA A 144 -21.23 7.46 -0.80
N LYS A 145 -21.71 8.15 0.25
CA LYS A 145 -21.09 8.10 1.58
C LYS A 145 -21.23 6.71 2.22
N GLN A 146 -22.40 6.07 2.10
CA GLN A 146 -22.62 4.74 2.65
C GLN A 146 -21.78 3.70 1.91
N ALA A 147 -21.71 3.77 0.59
CA ALA A 147 -20.83 2.92 -0.21
C ALA A 147 -19.38 3.11 0.24
N GLN A 148 -18.86 4.34 0.28
CA GLN A 148 -17.49 4.60 0.72
C GLN A 148 -17.19 4.01 2.11
N GLN A 149 -18.11 4.15 3.07
CA GLN A 149 -17.94 3.60 4.42
C GLN A 149 -17.97 2.06 4.43
N ALA A 150 -18.88 1.45 3.68
CA ALA A 150 -18.99 0.00 3.56
C ALA A 150 -17.74 -0.60 2.89
N GLY A 151 -17.24 0.03 1.83
CA GLY A 151 -16.01 -0.39 1.17
C GLY A 151 -14.77 -0.25 2.05
N GLN A 152 -14.67 0.82 2.83
CA GLN A 152 -13.59 0.97 3.80
C GLN A 152 -13.64 -0.08 4.91
N ALA A 153 -14.83 -0.44 5.39
CA ALA A 153 -15.00 -1.49 6.37
C ALA A 153 -14.63 -2.86 5.78
N TYR A 154 -15.14 -3.17 4.59
CA TYR A 154 -14.81 -4.40 3.88
C TYR A 154 -13.30 -4.53 3.63
N LEU A 155 -12.63 -3.46 3.17
CA LEU A 155 -11.20 -3.50 2.90
C LEU A 155 -10.37 -3.71 4.17
N GLN A 156 -10.79 -3.15 5.31
CA GLN A 156 -10.13 -3.40 6.60
C GLN A 156 -10.28 -4.87 7.01
N ASP A 157 -11.48 -5.44 6.90
CA ASP A 157 -11.72 -6.85 7.19
C ASP A 157 -10.92 -7.75 6.24
N PHE A 158 -10.88 -7.41 4.95
CA PHE A 158 -10.10 -8.11 3.94
C PHE A 158 -8.60 -8.11 4.28
N ILE A 159 -8.03 -6.96 4.62
CA ILE A 159 -6.61 -6.85 5.01
C ILE A 159 -6.32 -7.68 6.27
N ALA A 160 -7.24 -7.70 7.24
CA ALA A 160 -7.08 -8.47 8.47
C ALA A 160 -7.14 -10.00 8.26
N ASP A 161 -7.88 -10.45 7.26
CA ASP A 161 -8.02 -11.87 6.91
C ASP A 161 -7.00 -12.34 5.86
N ALA A 162 -6.45 -11.43 5.05
CA ALA A 162 -5.46 -11.73 4.03
C ALA A 162 -4.07 -12.05 4.60
N ASP A 163 -3.27 -12.83 3.87
CA ASP A 163 -1.84 -13.03 4.18
C ASP A 163 -1.06 -11.79 3.76
N VAL A 164 -1.05 -10.78 4.63
CA VAL A 164 -0.34 -9.51 4.40
C VAL A 164 1.06 -9.56 5.01
N SER A 165 2.05 -9.19 4.21
CA SER A 165 3.43 -9.02 4.67
C SER A 165 3.99 -7.69 4.16
N ILE A 166 4.54 -6.90 5.07
CA ILE A 166 5.21 -5.63 4.74
C ILE A 166 6.66 -5.73 5.19
N ASP A 167 7.59 -5.29 4.33
CA ASP A 167 9.01 -5.25 4.68
C ASP A 167 9.20 -4.39 5.95
N PRO A 168 9.82 -4.93 7.03
CA PRO A 168 10.01 -4.23 8.28
C PRO A 168 10.70 -2.86 8.15
N ARG A 169 11.47 -2.63 7.08
CA ARG A 169 12.14 -1.35 6.82
C ARG A 169 11.17 -0.17 6.70
N TYR A 170 9.89 -0.42 6.39
CA TYR A 170 8.85 0.60 6.29
C TYR A 170 8.20 0.95 7.62
N GLY A 171 8.48 0.21 8.71
CA GLY A 171 7.95 0.52 10.04
C GLY A 171 6.44 0.35 10.18
N LEU A 172 5.82 -0.47 9.33
CA LEU A 172 4.39 -0.78 9.34
C LEU A 172 4.12 -2.20 9.85
N ASP A 173 3.01 -2.41 10.54
CA ASP A 173 2.47 -3.75 10.80
C ASP A 173 1.75 -4.32 9.58
N ASP A 174 1.24 -5.55 9.71
CA ASP A 174 0.51 -6.25 8.66
C ASP A 174 -0.82 -5.57 8.27
N THR A 175 -1.32 -4.64 9.08
CA THR A 175 -2.50 -3.83 8.76
C THR A 175 -2.16 -2.48 8.12
N GLY A 176 -0.87 -2.22 7.85
CA GLY A 176 -0.39 -0.95 7.31
C GLY A 176 -0.37 0.18 8.34
N GLN A 177 -0.56 -0.12 9.64
CA GLN A 177 -0.44 0.87 10.70
C GLN A 177 1.01 1.03 11.14
N PRO A 178 1.43 2.23 11.58
CA PRO A 178 2.75 2.41 12.16
C PRO A 178 2.98 1.42 13.31
N LYS A 179 4.09 0.68 13.30
CA LYS A 179 4.51 -0.06 14.48
C LYS A 179 4.90 0.94 15.56
N ASP A 180 4.28 0.83 16.73
CA ASP A 180 4.71 1.53 17.94
C ASP A 180 6.08 1.00 18.38
N ASP A 181 7.15 1.39 17.68
CA ASP A 181 8.53 1.16 18.11
C ASP A 181 8.81 2.05 19.34
N THR A 182 8.25 1.67 20.49
CA THR A 182 8.56 2.30 21.79
C THR A 182 9.91 1.84 22.36
N ASP A 183 10.66 0.99 21.66
CA ASP A 183 11.97 0.53 22.09
C ASP A 183 13.07 0.81 21.04
N SER A 184 13.87 1.84 21.34
CA SER A 184 15.22 2.14 20.81
C SER A 184 15.25 2.74 19.40
N LEU A 185 15.37 4.06 19.23
CA LEU A 185 16.52 4.87 19.66
C LEU A 185 16.05 6.27 20.10
N SER A 186 16.34 6.61 21.35
CA SER A 186 16.24 7.98 21.86
C SER A 186 17.21 8.89 21.11
N VAL A 187 16.78 9.49 20.00
CA VAL A 187 17.26 10.84 19.69
C VAL A 187 16.48 11.79 20.59
N ARG A 188 17.20 12.62 21.34
CA ARG A 188 16.55 13.74 22.03
C ARG A 188 15.90 14.60 20.95
N VAL A 189 14.59 14.74 21.00
CA VAL A 189 13.91 15.90 20.42
C VAL A 189 14.30 17.08 21.31
N THR A 190 15.47 17.66 21.07
CA THR A 190 15.73 19.03 21.51
C THR A 190 15.03 19.95 20.52
N ASP A 191 14.02 20.64 21.03
CA ASP A 191 13.28 21.77 20.48
C ASP A 191 12.32 21.56 19.27
N PRO A 192 11.07 22.10 19.33
CA PRO A 192 10.11 22.06 18.22
C PRO A 192 10.44 23.01 17.04
N ALA A 193 11.72 23.27 16.75
CA ALA A 193 12.11 24.23 15.71
C ALA A 193 13.48 23.96 15.06
N GLU A 194 14.04 22.76 15.18
CA GLU A 194 15.23 22.38 14.40
C GLU A 194 14.82 21.41 13.29
N ASP A 195 15.06 21.85 12.05
CA ASP A 195 15.03 21.04 10.83
C ASP A 195 15.56 19.63 11.08
N LEU A 196 14.81 18.60 10.64
CA LEU A 196 15.32 17.23 10.58
C LEU A 196 16.70 17.24 9.89
N PRO A 197 17.67 16.39 10.25
CA PRO A 197 18.93 16.34 9.52
C PRO A 197 18.64 16.11 8.03
N SER A 198 19.31 16.78 7.10
CA SER A 198 19.02 16.67 5.64
C SER A 198 18.97 15.23 5.15
N THR A 199 19.81 14.35 5.70
CA THR A 199 19.78 12.90 5.44
C THR A 199 18.45 12.18 5.79
N GLN A 200 17.56 12.84 6.52
CA GLN A 200 16.26 12.34 6.98
C GLN A 200 15.09 13.17 6.47
N GLN A 201 15.34 14.31 5.82
CA GLN A 201 14.31 15.12 5.18
C GLN A 201 13.97 14.54 3.80
N CYS A 202 12.82 14.93 3.27
CA CYS A 202 12.57 14.93 1.83
C CYS A 202 13.43 16.02 1.13
N SER A 203 14.71 16.16 1.50
CA SER A 203 15.76 16.99 0.87
C SER A 203 17.10 16.90 1.61
#